data_AF-A0A2K1X4X3-F1
#
_entry.id   AF-A0A2K1X4X3-F1
#
_cell.length_a   1.000
_cell.length_b   1.000
_cell.length_c   1.000
_cell.angle_alpha   90.00
_cell.angle_beta   90.00
_cell.angle_gamma   90.00
#
_symmetry.space_group_name_H-M   'P 1'
#
loop_
_entity.id
_entity.type
_entity.pdbx_description
1 polymer ?
#
loop_
_entity_poly.entity_id
_entity_poly.type
_entity_poly.pdbx_seq_one_letter_code
_entity_poly.pdbx_strand_id
1 'polypeptide(L)'
;MKFDVEKFNGMNDFNLWRIRLHNLLVQQEWMIRIKKNIMEQALSAIQLCLSNEVMRKVIEETTIIGLWIKLETLYMNKSLMN
;
A
#
# COMPACT_ATOMS: atom_id res chain seq x y z
N MET A 1 5.03 8.22 11.29
CA MET A 1 4.61 8.18 12.71
C MET A 1 5.27 6.94 13.33
N LYS A 2 6.24 7.15 14.23
CA LYS A 2 6.96 6.08 14.92
C LYS A 2 6.14 5.75 16.16
N PHE A 3 5.65 4.51 16.27
CA PHE A 3 4.83 4.11 17.40
C PHE A 3 5.73 3.48 18.45
N ASP A 4 6.06 4.23 19.48
CA ASP A 4 6.75 3.71 20.65
C ASP A 4 5.71 3.31 21.70
N VAL A 5 5.34 2.04 21.69
CA VAL A 5 4.80 1.39 22.90
C VAL A 5 6.01 0.87 23.65
N GLU A 6 6.29 1.47 24.80
CA GLU A 6 7.34 1.02 25.72
C GLU A 6 7.18 -0.48 25.99
N LYS A 7 8.27 -1.25 26.03
CA LYS A 7 8.19 -2.70 26.30
C LYS A 7 7.69 -2.95 27.72
N PHE A 8 6.85 -3.94 27.91
CA PHE A 8 6.46 -4.36 29.25
C PHE A 8 7.65 -5.00 29.96
N ASN A 9 8.04 -4.42 31.10
CA ASN A 9 9.19 -4.85 31.90
C ASN A 9 8.79 -5.47 33.25
N GLY A 10 7.49 -5.67 33.50
CA GLY A 10 6.96 -6.19 34.76
C GLY A 10 6.86 -5.16 35.90
N MET A 11 7.51 -3.99 35.78
CA MET A 11 7.40 -2.88 36.74
C MET A 11 6.35 -1.85 36.32
N ASN A 12 6.09 -1.73 35.02
CA ASN A 12 5.12 -0.79 34.47
C ASN A 12 3.68 -1.27 34.75
N ASP A 13 2.74 -0.33 34.84
CA ASP A 13 1.31 -0.66 34.98
C ASP A 13 0.84 -1.49 33.77
N PHE A 14 0.51 -2.75 34.03
CA PHE A 14 0.10 -3.70 33.02
C PHE A 14 -1.18 -3.28 32.29
N ASN A 15 -2.15 -2.68 33.00
CA ASN A 15 -3.40 -2.25 32.39
C ASN A 15 -3.15 -1.08 31.43
N LEU A 16 -2.33 -0.12 31.85
CA LEU A 16 -1.95 1.01 31.00
C LEU A 16 -1.18 0.54 29.77
N TRP A 17 -0.24 -0.40 29.93
CA TRP A 17 0.52 -0.99 28.84
C TRP A 17 -0.39 -1.74 27.85
N ARG A 18 -1.32 -2.56 28.36
CA ARG A 18 -2.29 -3.31 27.55
C ARG A 18 -3.17 -2.39 26.71
N ILE A 19 -3.66 -1.29 27.28
CA ILE A 19 -4.48 -0.30 26.57
C ILE A 19 -3.67 0.35 25.45
N ARG A 20 -2.41 0.74 25.71
CA ARG A 20 -1.53 1.33 24.69
C ARG A 20 -1.25 0.36 23.54
N LEU A 21 -0.96 -0.90 23.84
CA LEU A 21 -0.76 -1.93 22.82
C LEU A 21 -2.03 -2.17 22.00
N HIS A 22 -3.19 -2.30 22.66
CA HIS A 22 -4.47 -2.48 21.97
C HIS A 22 -4.78 -1.32 21.03
N ASN A 23 -4.63 -0.08 21.51
CA ASN A 23 -4.83 1.11 20.69
C ASN A 23 -3.88 1.15 19.49
N LEU A 24 -2.62 0.74 19.67
CA LEU A 24 -1.66 0.65 18.57
C LEU A 24 -2.10 -0.38 17.52
N LEU A 25 -2.53 -1.57 17.94
CA LEU A 25 -2.98 -2.63 17.04
C LEU A 25 -4.21 -2.19 16.25
N VAL A 26 -5.21 -1.64 16.93
CA VAL A 26 -6.39 -1.06 16.28
C VAL A 26 -5.95 0.02 15.28
N GLN A 27 -5.12 0.98 15.70
CA GLN A 27 -4.64 2.03 14.81
C GLN A 27 -3.90 1.49 13.58
N GLN A 28 -3.06 0.47 13.74
CA GLN A 28 -2.36 -0.18 12.62
C GLN A 28 -3.32 -0.87 11.66
N GLU A 29 -4.33 -1.59 12.15
CA GLU A 29 -5.36 -2.22 11.33
C GLU A 29 -6.11 -1.18 10.47
N TRP A 30 -6.54 -0.07 11.08
CA TRP A 30 -7.19 1.04 10.35
C TRP A 30 -6.27 1.61 9.27
N MET A 31 -4.99 1.85 9.58
CA MET A 31 -4.02 2.37 8.63
C MET A 31 -3.76 1.40 7.47
N ILE A 32 -3.62 0.10 7.75
CA ILE A 32 -3.45 -0.94 6.73
C ILE A 32 -4.67 -0.97 5.80
N ARG A 33 -5.88 -0.92 6.37
CA ARG A 33 -7.12 -0.92 5.60
C ARG A 33 -7.24 0.32 4.70
N ILE A 34 -6.93 1.51 5.23
CA ILE A 34 -6.93 2.75 4.44
C ILE A 34 -5.91 2.67 3.31
N LYS A 35 -4.67 2.25 3.60
CA LYS A 35 -3.64 2.07 2.56
C LYS A 35 -4.08 1.11 1.47
N LYS A 36 -4.66 -0.04 1.84
CA LYS A 36 -5.19 -1.01 0.87
C LYS A 36 -6.27 -0.39 -0.02
N ASN A 37 -7.25 0.29 0.58
CA ASN A 37 -8.32 0.95 -0.14
C ASN A 37 -7.78 2.00 -1.13
N ILE A 38 -6.86 2.87 -0.70
CA ILE A 38 -6.23 3.87 -1.57
C ILE A 38 -5.48 3.20 -2.74
N MET A 39 -4.78 2.10 -2.49
CA MET A 39 -4.08 1.36 -3.55
C MET A 39 -5.04 0.75 -4.58
N GLU A 40 -6.15 0.18 -4.11
CA GLU A 40 -7.21 -0.36 -4.99
C GLU A 40 -7.87 0.76 -5.82
N GLN A 41 -8.18 1.89 -5.19
CA GLN A 41 -8.72 3.06 -5.88
C GLN A 41 -7.76 3.62 -6.92
N ALA A 42 -6.47 3.73 -6.58
CA ALA A 42 -5.44 4.17 -7.52
C ALA A 42 -5.31 3.20 -8.71
N LEU A 43 -5.35 1.88 -8.45
CA LEU A 43 -5.34 0.86 -9.50
C LEU A 43 -6.51 1.02 -10.46
N SER A 44 -7.73 1.13 -9.94
CA SER A 44 -8.92 1.34 -10.77
C SER A 44 -8.85 2.67 -11.53
N ALA A 45 -8.41 3.75 -10.89
CA ALA A 45 -8.28 5.06 -11.54
C ALA A 45 -7.29 5.03 -12.70
N ILE A 46 -6.13 4.38 -12.55
CA ILE A 46 -5.17 4.23 -13.66
C ILE A 46 -5.77 3.36 -14.75
N GLN A 47 -6.37 2.22 -14.42
CA GLN A 47 -6.99 1.32 -15.39
C GLN A 47 -8.06 2.01 -16.26
N LEU A 48 -8.87 2.90 -15.65
CA LEU A 48 -9.86 3.70 -16.37
C LEU A 48 -9.25 4.72 -17.33
N CYS A 49 -8.01 5.15 -17.09
CA CYS A 49 -7.28 6.07 -17.96
C CYS A 49 -6.53 5.36 -19.11
N LEU A 50 -6.54 4.03 -19.17
CA LEU A 50 -5.86 3.26 -20.21
C LEU A 50 -6.80 2.91 -21.37
N SER A 51 -6.27 2.93 -22.60
CA SER A 51 -7.01 2.39 -23.76
C SER A 51 -7.06 0.86 -23.73
N ASN A 52 -8.03 0.26 -24.41
CA ASN A 52 -8.20 -1.21 -24.47
C ASN A 52 -6.94 -1.95 -24.92
N GLU A 53 -6.14 -1.36 -25.81
CA GLU A 53 -4.90 -1.97 -26.29
C GLU A 53 -3.81 -2.03 -25.22
N VAL A 54 -3.72 -0.98 -24.39
CA VAL A 54 -2.77 -0.92 -23.27
C VAL A 54 -3.26 -1.82 -22.14
N MET A 55 -4.56 -1.80 -21.86
CA MET A 55 -5.22 -2.64 -20.85
C MET A 55 -4.91 -4.13 -21.06
N ARG A 56 -4.97 -4.62 -22.31
CA ARG A 56 -4.61 -6.02 -22.66
C ARG A 56 -3.17 -6.39 -22.31
N LYS A 57 -2.25 -5.42 -22.31
CA LYS A 57 -0.83 -5.66 -21.98
C LYS A 57 -0.56 -5.67 -20.49
N VAL A 58 -1.44 -5.06 -19.68
CA VAL A 58 -1.28 -4.92 -18.22
C VAL A 58 -2.32 -5.70 -17.41
N ILE A 59 -3.20 -6.47 -18.06
CA ILE A 59 -4.33 -7.18 -17.42
C ILE A 59 -3.93 -8.18 -16.34
N GLU A 60 -2.72 -8.74 -16.45
CA GLU A 60 -2.16 -9.69 -15.47
C GLU A 60 -1.69 -9.01 -14.18
N GLU A 61 -1.54 -7.68 -14.19
CA GLU A 61 -1.06 -6.92 -13.03
C GLU A 61 -2.22 -6.60 -12.08
N THR A 62 -2.21 -7.23 -10.91
CA THR A 62 -3.24 -7.07 -9.87
C THR A 62 -2.87 -6.03 -8.81
N THR A 63 -1.68 -5.42 -8.91
CA THR A 63 -1.20 -4.43 -7.95
C THR A 63 -0.87 -3.13 -8.67
N ILE A 64 -1.10 -1.99 -7.98
CA ILE A 64 -0.76 -0.66 -8.51
C ILE A 64 0.72 -0.52 -8.86
N ILE A 65 1.59 -1.14 -8.05
CA ILE A 65 3.05 -1.13 -8.27
C ILE A 65 3.42 -1.96 -9.50
N GLY A 66 2.88 -3.19 -9.62
CA GLY A 66 3.15 -4.05 -10.78
C GLY A 66 2.66 -3.44 -12.08
N LEU A 67 1.44 -2.88 -12.07
CA LEU A 67 0.88 -2.16 -13.22
C LEU A 67 1.76 -0.98 -13.62
N TRP A 68 2.20 -0.16 -12.66
CA TRP A 68 3.06 0.99 -12.93
C TRP A 68 4.41 0.59 -13.52
N ILE A 69 5.11 -0.37 -12.90
CA ILE A 69 6.40 -0.88 -13.39
C ILE A 69 6.26 -1.46 -14.81
N LYS A 70 5.16 -2.16 -15.11
CA LYS A 70 4.92 -2.69 -16.45
C LYS A 70 4.68 -1.58 -17.46
N LEU A 71 3.94 -0.53 -17.10
CA LEU A 71 3.79 0.65 -17.95
C LEU A 71 5.15 1.33 -18.21
N GLU A 72 5.97 1.54 -17.19
CA GLU A 72 7.33 2.08 -17.35
C GLU A 72 8.18 1.19 -18.27
N THR A 73 8.15 -0.12 -18.06
CA THR A 73 8.90 -1.08 -18.88
C THR A 73 8.45 -1.06 -20.35
N LEU A 74 7.15 -0.98 -20.59
CA LEU A 74 6.58 -1.00 -21.94
C LEU A 74 6.79 0.31 -22.70
N TYR A 75 6.75 1.44 -21.99
CA TYR A 75 6.60 2.76 -22.60
C TYR A 75 7.73 3.74 -22.26
N MET A 76 8.41 3.61 -21.12
CA MET A 76 9.60 4.44 -20.81
C MET A 76 10.91 3.83 -21.32
N ASN A 77 11.10 2.50 -21.26
CA ASN A 77 12.32 1.90 -21.84
C ASN A 77 12.38 2.02 -23.38
N LYS A 78 11.23 2.25 -24.03
CA LYS A 78 11.18 2.54 -25.47
C LYS A 78 11.59 3.96 -25.84
N SER A 79 11.63 4.91 -24.90
CA SER A 79 12.04 6.29 -25.19
C SER A 79 13.55 6.52 -25.05
N LEU A 80 14.31 5.53 -24.56
CA LEU A 80 15.77 5.62 -24.40
C LEU A 80 16.56 4.95 -25.55
N MET A 81 15.89 4.39 -26.55
CA MET A 81 16.51 4.05 -27.84
C MET A 81 16.24 5.19 -28.84
N ASN A 82 17.10 6.21 -28.81
CA ASN A 82 17.29 7.17 -29.89
C ASN A 82 18.80 7.43 -30.04
#